data_AF-A0AAD7V547-F1
#
_entry.id   AF-A0AAD7V547-F1
#
_cell.length_a   1.000
_cell.length_b   1.000
_cell.length_c   1.000
_cell.angle_alpha   90.00
_cell.angle_beta   90.00
_cell.angle_gamma   90.00
#
_symmetry.space_group_name_H-M   'P 1'
#
loop_
_entity.id
_entity.type
_entity.pdbx_description
1 polymer ?
#
loop_
_entity_poly.entity_id
_entity_poly.type
_entity_poly.pdbx_seq_one_letter_code
_entity_poly.pdbx_strand_id
1 'polypeptide(L)'
;MTDPIAPHSGPISAYMSVHAATNLAYVRYFGNKDDAESATFKSINSRGFTVSYKLRGDNQEQDLFIEFTTPLTKREQIRPVLEEMAKEAESALGLPSSLAGPPPIQAIAKALYAQATDVYTPPQPAVPLDTFYPANPMWQILIALGMGATTVLALSSDDYLLRQFPASVLSFREAIGHNTIQNIFRGAVAVHVGESLVALGICLRRGWYSPINVFKWTTSTLLFGFASMSKLLLHAKQVNGTKTD
;
A
#
# COMPACT_ATOMS: atom_id res chain seq x y z
N MET A 1 -14.59 -9.11 15.20
CA MET A 1 -15.10 -8.36 14.03
C MET A 1 -14.18 -7.17 13.81
N THR A 2 -13.80 -6.88 12.57
CA THR A 2 -12.96 -5.72 12.24
C THR A 2 -13.78 -4.45 12.36
N ASP A 3 -13.20 -3.39 12.93
CA ASP A 3 -13.85 -2.10 13.06
C ASP A 3 -14.17 -1.52 11.66
N PRO A 4 -15.42 -1.16 11.35
CA PRO A 4 -15.81 -0.72 10.00
C PRO A 4 -15.35 0.71 9.67
N ILE A 5 -14.90 1.48 10.67
CA ILE A 5 -14.55 2.89 10.55
C ILE A 5 -13.04 3.09 10.54
N ALA A 6 -12.32 2.33 11.36
CA ALA A 6 -10.88 2.44 11.52
C ALA A 6 -10.13 2.42 10.18
N PRO A 7 -10.49 1.58 9.17
CA PRO A 7 -9.87 1.60 7.83
C PRO A 7 -9.90 2.95 7.10
N HIS A 8 -10.80 3.85 7.49
CA HIS A 8 -10.96 5.16 6.89
C HIS A 8 -10.29 6.28 7.71
N SER A 9 -9.62 5.94 8.80
CA SER A 9 -9.10 6.90 9.76
C SER A 9 -8.10 7.87 9.15
N GLY A 10 -7.17 7.42 8.31
CA GLY A 10 -6.11 8.27 7.76
C GLY A 10 -6.64 9.48 6.97
N PRO A 11 -7.43 9.25 5.90
CA PRO A 11 -8.05 10.32 5.13
C PRO A 11 -8.88 11.29 5.99
N ILE A 12 -9.57 10.78 7.01
CA ILE A 12 -10.42 11.59 7.90
C ILE A 12 -9.57 12.43 8.85
N SER A 13 -8.54 11.86 9.47
CA SER A 13 -7.60 12.60 10.33
C SER A 13 -6.91 13.70 9.54
N ALA A 14 -6.49 13.42 8.31
CA ALA A 14 -5.89 14.41 7.43
C ALA A 14 -6.85 15.54 7.07
N TYR A 15 -8.11 15.21 6.75
CA TYR A 15 -9.17 16.20 6.54
C TYR A 15 -9.35 17.09 7.79
N MET A 16 -9.55 16.47 8.95
CA MET A 16 -9.80 17.17 10.22
C MET A 16 -8.59 17.99 10.71
N SER A 17 -7.37 17.63 10.31
CA SER A 17 -6.16 18.38 10.69
C SER A 17 -6.11 19.81 10.13
N VAL A 18 -6.89 20.12 9.08
CA VAL A 18 -7.03 21.48 8.55
C VAL A 18 -8.01 22.31 9.39
N HIS A 19 -8.87 21.64 10.15
CA HIS A 19 -9.88 22.23 11.02
C HIS A 19 -9.38 22.32 12.47
N ALA A 20 -8.24 22.99 12.67
CA ALA A 20 -7.60 23.10 13.99
C ALA A 20 -8.51 23.73 15.06
N ALA A 21 -9.33 24.73 14.68
CA ALA A 21 -10.29 25.35 15.58
C ALA A 21 -11.36 24.37 16.07
N THR A 22 -11.88 23.52 15.18
CA THR A 22 -12.85 22.48 15.54
C THR A 22 -12.22 21.44 16.47
N ASN A 23 -11.00 20.99 16.16
CA ASN A 23 -10.30 20.02 17.01
C ASN A 23 -10.08 20.58 18.42
N LEU A 24 -9.79 21.87 18.52
CA LEU A 24 -9.64 22.56 19.80
C LEU A 24 -10.96 22.66 20.55
N ALA A 25 -12.06 22.95 19.84
CA ALA A 25 -13.40 22.96 20.41
C ALA A 25 -13.78 21.59 20.98
N TYR A 26 -13.47 20.49 20.28
CA TYR A 26 -13.70 19.14 20.81
C TYR A 26 -12.98 18.88 22.13
N VAL A 27 -11.71 19.26 22.22
CA VAL A 27 -10.89 19.03 23.41
C VAL A 27 -11.38 19.86 24.59
N ARG A 28 -11.70 21.14 24.35
CA ARG A 28 -12.22 22.02 25.40
C ARG A 28 -13.57 21.55 25.92
N TYR A 29 -14.51 21.27 25.01
CA TYR A 29 -15.88 20.92 25.36
C TYR A 29 -16.02 19.46 25.84
N PHE A 30 -15.71 18.47 25.01
CA PHE A 30 -15.90 17.06 25.37
C PHE A 30 -14.81 16.52 26.30
N GLY A 31 -13.62 17.12 26.27
CA GLY A 31 -12.50 16.77 27.14
C GLY A 31 -12.46 17.52 28.48
N ASN A 32 -13.25 18.57 28.64
CA ASN A 32 -13.18 19.51 29.77
C ASN A 32 -11.75 20.06 29.99
N LYS A 33 -11.06 20.42 28.90
CA LYS A 33 -9.70 20.97 28.88
C LYS A 33 -9.69 22.39 28.34
N ASP A 34 -10.32 23.32 29.06
CA ASP A 34 -10.52 24.71 28.62
C ASP A 34 -9.21 25.46 28.32
N ASP A 35 -8.12 25.07 28.97
CA ASP A 35 -6.77 25.60 28.85
C ASP A 35 -5.96 25.00 27.69
N ALA A 36 -6.55 24.13 26.87
CA ALA A 36 -5.93 23.65 25.65
C ALA A 36 -5.66 24.83 24.68
N GLU A 37 -4.47 24.88 24.08
CA GLU A 37 -4.07 25.92 23.11
C GLU A 37 -4.04 25.41 21.67
N SER A 38 -3.78 24.12 21.47
CA SER A 38 -3.78 23.50 20.16
C SER A 38 -4.25 22.06 20.24
N ALA A 39 -4.83 21.58 19.14
CA ALA A 39 -5.37 20.23 19.05
C ALA A 39 -5.28 19.69 17.61
N THR A 40 -4.91 18.42 17.48
CA THR A 40 -4.73 17.71 16.21
C THR A 40 -5.48 16.39 16.25
N PHE A 41 -6.40 16.19 15.30
CA PHE A 41 -7.11 14.92 15.13
C PHE A 41 -6.14 13.81 14.68
N LYS A 42 -6.03 12.72 15.45
CA LYS A 42 -5.07 11.64 15.21
C LYS A 42 -5.73 10.43 14.56
N SER A 43 -6.82 9.93 15.11
CA SER A 43 -7.47 8.71 14.62
C SER A 43 -8.95 8.64 14.96
N ILE A 44 -9.69 7.79 14.24
CA ILE A 44 -11.12 7.53 14.46
C ILE A 44 -11.41 6.03 14.29
N ASN A 45 -12.35 5.53 15.09
CA ASN A 45 -12.87 4.17 15.01
C ASN A 45 -14.40 4.19 15.21
N SER A 46 -15.05 3.03 15.29
CA SER A 46 -16.50 2.93 15.46
C SER A 46 -17.01 3.52 16.77
N ARG A 47 -16.18 3.60 17.82
CA ARG A 47 -16.60 4.08 19.15
C ARG A 47 -16.31 5.56 19.40
N GLY A 48 -15.39 6.15 18.66
CA GLY A 48 -14.94 7.51 18.93
C GLY A 48 -13.70 7.89 18.14
N PHE A 49 -13.05 8.96 18.57
CA PHE A 49 -11.84 9.48 17.95
C PHE A 49 -10.83 9.99 18.96
N THR A 50 -9.56 10.00 18.57
CA THR A 50 -8.45 10.49 19.38
C THR A 50 -7.99 11.85 18.86
N VAL A 51 -7.86 12.80 19.77
CA VAL A 51 -7.29 14.13 19.52
C VAL A 51 -6.07 14.32 20.41
N SER A 52 -4.97 14.76 19.81
CA SER A 52 -3.76 15.12 20.54
C SER A 52 -3.74 16.62 20.77
N TYR A 53 -3.52 17.07 22.00
CA TYR A 53 -3.62 18.47 22.39
C TYR A 53 -2.44 18.92 23.26
N LYS A 54 -2.24 20.24 23.30
CA LYS A 54 -1.27 20.89 24.19
C LYS A 54 -1.99 21.86 25.10
N LEU A 55 -1.63 21.84 26.38
CA LEU A 55 -2.09 22.80 27.37
C LEU A 55 -1.26 24.07 27.33
N ARG A 56 -1.85 25.18 27.77
CA ARG A 56 -1.16 26.45 27.90
C ARG A 56 0.06 26.34 28.80
N GLY A 57 1.23 26.64 28.24
CA GLY A 57 2.51 26.62 28.96
C GLY A 57 3.12 25.23 29.15
N ASP A 58 2.49 24.17 28.63
CA ASP A 58 3.07 22.83 28.55
C ASP A 58 3.55 22.57 27.11
N ASN A 59 4.72 21.97 26.99
CA ASN A 59 5.29 21.58 25.70
C ASN A 59 5.02 20.11 25.35
N GLN A 60 4.40 19.35 26.25
CA GLN A 60 4.05 17.95 26.01
C GLN A 60 2.69 17.83 25.30
N GLU A 61 2.65 16.95 24.30
CA GLU A 61 1.39 16.53 23.65
C GLU A 61 0.73 15.44 24.49
N GLN A 62 -0.57 15.62 24.74
CA GLN A 62 -1.40 14.64 25.44
C GLN A 62 -2.51 14.15 24.52
N ASP A 63 -2.84 12.87 24.60
CA ASP A 63 -3.91 12.28 23.79
C ASP A 63 -5.20 12.15 24.61
N LEU A 64 -6.31 12.56 23.99
CA LEU A 64 -7.66 12.45 24.53
C LEU A 64 -8.51 11.61 23.57
N PHE A 65 -9.20 10.60 24.09
CA PHE A 65 -10.21 9.84 23.35
C PHE A 65 -11.60 10.39 23.66
N ILE A 66 -12.34 10.78 22.62
CA ILE A 66 -13.70 11.30 22.69
C ILE A 66 -14.63 10.24 22.12
N GLU A 67 -15.59 9.78 22.93
CA GLU A 67 -16.54 8.74 22.55
C GLU A 67 -17.74 9.32 21.79
N PHE A 68 -18.21 8.58 20.78
CA PHE A 68 -19.48 8.85 20.14
C PHE A 68 -20.62 8.36 21.04
N THR A 69 -21.70 9.14 21.13
CA THR A 69 -22.91 8.73 21.84
C THR A 69 -23.48 7.42 21.28
N THR A 70 -23.40 7.23 19.96
CA THR A 70 -23.79 6.00 19.28
C THR A 70 -22.64 5.50 18.43
N PRO A 71 -22.19 4.24 18.58
CA PRO A 71 -21.15 3.69 17.75
C PRO A 71 -21.50 3.72 16.26
N LEU A 72 -20.56 4.16 15.45
CA LEU A 72 -20.69 4.24 14.00
C LEU A 72 -20.54 2.85 13.38
N THR A 73 -21.43 2.55 12.44
CA THR A 73 -21.48 1.26 11.75
C THR A 73 -21.06 1.36 10.28
N LYS A 74 -21.11 2.57 9.71
CA LYS A 74 -20.82 2.83 8.29
C LYS A 74 -20.05 4.14 8.11
N ARG A 75 -19.23 4.21 7.07
CA ARG A 75 -18.39 5.37 6.75
C ARG A 75 -19.19 6.65 6.51
N GLU A 76 -20.36 6.53 5.90
CA GLU A 76 -21.21 7.68 5.55
C GLU A 76 -21.72 8.42 6.80
N GLN A 77 -21.72 7.76 7.96
CA GLN A 77 -22.15 8.35 9.24
C GLN A 77 -21.08 9.26 9.86
N ILE A 78 -19.81 9.12 9.46
CA ILE A 78 -18.70 9.82 10.10
C ILE A 78 -18.85 11.34 9.95
N ARG A 79 -19.06 11.81 8.73
CA ARG A 79 -19.15 13.23 8.43
C ARG A 79 -20.30 13.93 9.18
N PRO A 80 -21.57 13.48 9.08
CA PRO A 80 -22.66 14.15 9.77
C PRO A 80 -22.49 14.15 11.29
N VAL A 81 -21.95 13.07 11.87
CA VAL A 81 -21.71 12.98 13.33
C VAL A 81 -20.63 13.94 13.78
N LEU A 82 -19.50 14.03 13.07
CA LEU A 82 -18.47 15.02 13.38
C LEU A 82 -18.98 16.45 13.17
N GLU A 83 -19.75 16.73 12.12
CA GLU A 83 -20.34 18.07 11.92
C GLU A 83 -21.32 18.44 13.05
N GLU A 84 -22.12 17.50 13.53
CA GLU A 84 -23.04 17.70 14.66
C GLU A 84 -22.29 17.94 15.98
N MET A 85 -21.31 17.09 16.31
CA MET A 85 -20.48 17.26 17.50
C MET A 85 -19.70 18.58 17.46
N ALA A 86 -19.20 18.98 16.29
CA ALA A 86 -18.51 20.26 16.13
C ALA A 86 -19.46 21.42 16.41
N LYS A 87 -20.66 21.39 15.83
CA LYS A 87 -21.67 22.41 16.05
C LYS A 87 -22.06 22.52 17.52
N GLU A 88 -22.19 21.40 18.22
CA GLU A 88 -22.47 21.36 19.66
C GLU A 88 -21.34 22.03 20.46
N ALA A 89 -20.09 21.61 20.26
CA ALA A 89 -18.93 22.16 20.94
C ALA A 89 -18.71 23.65 20.64
N GLU A 90 -18.82 24.05 19.36
CA GLU A 90 -18.65 25.44 18.93
C GLU A 90 -19.74 26.33 19.52
N SER A 91 -21.00 25.88 19.52
CA SER A 91 -22.13 26.63 20.10
C SER A 91 -21.97 26.79 21.62
N ALA A 92 -21.52 25.75 22.32
CA ALA A 92 -21.27 25.80 23.76
C ALA A 92 -20.12 26.76 24.12
N LEU A 93 -19.10 26.87 23.25
CA LEU A 93 -17.95 27.75 23.43
C LEU A 93 -18.14 29.16 22.83
N GLY A 94 -19.30 29.44 22.20
CA GLY A 94 -19.57 30.71 21.53
C GLY A 94 -18.71 30.96 20.27
N LEU A 95 -18.25 29.89 19.61
CA LEU A 95 -17.43 29.93 18.41
C LEU A 95 -18.30 29.85 17.14
N PRO A 96 -17.89 30.47 16.03
CA PRO A 96 -18.58 30.33 14.74
C PRO A 96 -18.43 28.92 14.19
N SER A 97 -19.41 28.45 13.43
CA SER A 97 -19.36 27.08 12.89
C SER A 97 -18.27 26.95 11.82
N SER A 98 -17.31 26.03 12.03
CA SER A 98 -16.15 25.91 11.15
C SER A 98 -16.15 24.68 10.24
N LEU A 99 -17.11 23.76 10.43
CA LEU A 99 -17.37 22.63 9.52
C LEU A 99 -18.59 22.82 8.62
N ALA A 100 -19.35 23.91 8.78
CA ALA A 100 -20.53 24.18 7.96
C ALA A 100 -20.13 24.65 6.54
N GLY A 101 -20.62 23.94 5.52
CA GLY A 101 -20.43 24.30 4.11
C GLY A 101 -19.59 23.30 3.31
N PRO A 102 -19.28 23.60 2.04
CA PRO A 102 -18.42 22.75 1.24
C PRO A 102 -16.99 22.74 1.81
N PRO A 103 -16.33 21.57 1.86
CA PRO A 103 -14.99 21.43 2.41
C PRO A 103 -13.97 22.35 1.70
N PRO A 104 -13.03 22.98 2.43
CA PRO A 104 -12.01 23.79 1.79
C PRO A 104 -11.11 22.93 0.91
N ILE A 105 -10.70 23.47 -0.24
CA ILE A 105 -9.90 22.74 -1.25
C ILE A 105 -8.63 22.14 -0.63
N GLN A 106 -8.01 22.82 0.34
CA GLN A 106 -6.84 22.34 1.04
C GLN A 106 -7.12 21.08 1.88
N ALA A 107 -8.29 20.98 2.52
CA ALA A 107 -8.68 19.79 3.28
C ALA A 107 -8.98 18.62 2.33
N ILE A 108 -9.59 18.88 1.17
CA ILE A 108 -9.78 17.87 0.12
C ILE A 108 -8.43 17.38 -0.40
N ALA A 109 -7.52 18.28 -0.75
CA ALA A 109 -6.19 17.93 -1.24
C ALA A 109 -5.38 17.14 -0.20
N LYS A 110 -5.42 17.55 1.07
CA LYS A 110 -4.74 16.85 2.16
C LYS A 110 -5.36 15.47 2.43
N ALA A 111 -6.69 15.35 2.35
CA ALA A 111 -7.40 14.09 2.50
C ALA A 111 -7.17 13.13 1.31
N LEU A 112 -7.09 13.64 0.08
CA LEU A 112 -6.74 12.85 -1.11
C LEU A 112 -5.28 12.43 -1.08
N TYR A 113 -4.38 13.33 -0.67
CA TYR A 113 -2.98 13.00 -0.45
C TYR A 113 -2.85 11.94 0.63
N ALA A 114 -3.50 12.11 1.78
CA ALA A 114 -3.57 11.08 2.81
C ALA A 114 -4.28 9.81 2.32
N GLN A 115 -5.30 9.85 1.49
CA GLN A 115 -5.85 8.62 0.92
C GLN A 115 -4.84 7.90 0.00
N ALA A 116 -3.97 8.66 -0.65
CA ALA A 116 -2.89 8.13 -1.48
C ALA A 116 -1.64 7.69 -0.66
N THR A 117 -1.41 8.26 0.52
CA THR A 117 -0.18 8.04 1.33
C THR A 117 -0.40 7.43 2.71
N ASP A 118 -1.60 7.56 3.26
CA ASP A 118 -2.06 7.09 4.57
C ASP A 118 -2.71 5.71 4.37
N VAL A 119 -1.83 4.73 4.32
CA VAL A 119 -2.20 3.34 4.53
C VAL A 119 -2.74 3.27 5.96
N TYR A 120 -4.04 3.03 6.13
CA TYR A 120 -4.60 2.55 7.39
C TYR A 120 -3.63 1.55 8.04
N THR A 121 -3.17 1.84 9.25
CA THR A 121 -2.38 0.89 10.04
C THR A 121 -3.36 0.12 10.94
N PRO A 122 -3.90 -1.04 10.49
CA PRO A 122 -4.44 -2.02 11.43
C PRO A 122 -3.32 -2.44 12.40
N PRO A 123 -3.59 -3.20 13.49
CA PRO A 123 -2.54 -3.85 14.27
C PRO A 123 -1.46 -4.37 13.31
N GLN A 124 -0.20 -3.98 13.55
CA GLN A 124 0.91 -4.13 12.58
C GLN A 124 0.71 -5.42 11.78
N PRO A 125 0.56 -5.35 10.44
CA PRO A 125 0.43 -6.56 9.65
C PRO A 125 1.60 -7.48 10.03
N ALA A 126 1.30 -8.76 10.25
CA ALA A 126 2.30 -9.73 10.73
C ALA A 126 3.56 -9.79 9.84
N VAL A 127 3.44 -9.27 8.62
CA VAL A 127 4.53 -9.03 7.66
C VAL A 127 4.58 -7.55 7.26
N PRO A 128 5.77 -6.96 7.12
CA PRO A 128 5.92 -5.57 6.70
C PRO A 128 5.41 -5.33 5.28
N LEU A 129 4.69 -4.21 5.06
CA LEU A 129 4.05 -3.87 3.79
C LEU A 129 5.06 -3.64 2.65
N ASP A 130 6.13 -2.91 2.94
CA ASP A 130 7.15 -2.54 1.97
C ASP A 130 8.35 -3.50 2.04
N THR A 131 8.13 -4.77 1.69
CA THR A 131 9.19 -5.78 1.65
C THR A 131 9.23 -6.50 0.31
N PHE A 132 10.44 -6.82 -0.12
CA PHE A 132 10.72 -7.64 -1.29
C PHE A 132 11.24 -9.02 -0.85
N TYR A 133 10.68 -10.08 -1.44
CA TYR A 133 11.15 -11.44 -1.25
C TYR A 133 11.68 -11.98 -2.58
N PRO A 134 12.98 -12.32 -2.69
CA PRO A 134 13.52 -12.87 -3.91
C PRO A 134 12.92 -14.25 -4.22
N ALA A 135 12.90 -14.60 -5.51
CA ALA A 135 12.60 -15.97 -5.94
C ALA A 135 13.54 -16.97 -5.25
N ASN A 136 13.09 -18.20 -5.00
CA ASN A 136 13.95 -19.20 -4.35
C ASN A 136 15.21 -19.46 -5.20
N PRO A 137 16.40 -19.64 -4.60
CA PRO A 137 17.65 -19.82 -5.34
C PRO A 137 17.61 -20.95 -6.38
N MET A 138 16.96 -22.07 -6.05
CA MET A 138 16.75 -23.18 -6.98
C MET A 138 16.06 -22.72 -8.27
N TRP A 139 14.96 -21.95 -8.16
CA TRP A 139 14.23 -21.44 -9.32
C TRP A 139 15.05 -20.41 -10.10
N GLN A 140 15.80 -19.55 -9.41
CA GLN A 140 16.69 -18.61 -10.09
C GLN A 140 17.71 -19.34 -10.97
N ILE A 141 18.34 -20.39 -10.44
CA ILE A 141 19.32 -21.21 -11.16
C ILE A 141 18.68 -21.94 -12.34
N LEU A 142 17.55 -22.63 -12.11
CA LEU A 142 16.87 -23.39 -13.17
C LEU A 142 16.41 -22.49 -14.32
N ILE A 143 15.82 -21.34 -14.01
CA ILE A 143 15.35 -20.39 -15.02
C ILE A 143 16.55 -19.75 -15.74
N ALA A 144 17.60 -19.36 -15.01
CA ALA A 144 18.80 -18.79 -15.63
C ALA A 144 19.49 -19.78 -16.58
N LEU A 145 19.65 -21.05 -16.18
CA LEU A 145 20.21 -22.09 -17.03
C LEU A 145 19.30 -22.41 -18.22
N GLY A 146 17.99 -22.55 -17.98
CA GLY A 146 17.02 -22.83 -19.03
C GLY A 146 16.94 -21.72 -20.07
N MET A 147 16.78 -20.47 -19.64
CA MET A 147 16.77 -19.30 -20.52
C MET A 147 18.12 -19.11 -21.20
N GLY A 148 19.24 -19.26 -20.49
CA GLY A 148 20.59 -19.15 -21.04
C GLY A 148 20.85 -20.19 -22.14
N ALA A 149 20.57 -21.47 -21.86
CA ALA A 149 20.72 -22.53 -22.85
C ALA A 149 19.81 -22.32 -24.07
N THR A 150 18.55 -21.95 -23.84
CA THR A 150 17.60 -21.67 -24.93
C THR A 150 18.04 -20.46 -25.76
N THR A 151 18.56 -19.40 -25.12
CA THR A 151 19.10 -18.22 -25.82
C THR A 151 20.28 -18.59 -26.71
N VAL A 152 21.24 -19.37 -26.18
CA VAL A 152 22.39 -19.86 -26.94
C VAL A 152 21.93 -20.67 -28.13
N LEU A 153 21.00 -21.62 -27.95
CA LEU A 153 20.51 -22.46 -29.04
C LEU A 153 19.65 -21.69 -30.06
N ALA A 154 18.90 -20.68 -29.62
CA ALA A 154 18.03 -19.88 -30.49
C ALA A 154 18.78 -18.87 -31.34
N LEU A 155 19.82 -18.24 -30.79
CA LEU A 155 20.43 -17.04 -31.38
C LEU A 155 21.85 -17.25 -31.90
N SER A 156 22.53 -18.34 -31.55
CA SER A 156 23.90 -18.58 -32.01
C SER A 156 23.94 -19.19 -33.40
N SER A 157 24.98 -18.85 -34.17
CA SER A 157 25.28 -19.51 -35.43
C SER A 157 25.84 -20.92 -35.22
N ASP A 158 25.74 -21.74 -36.25
CA ASP A 158 26.16 -23.15 -36.25
C ASP A 158 27.67 -23.26 -36.03
N ASP A 159 28.44 -22.40 -36.69
CA ASP A 159 29.90 -22.30 -36.52
C ASP A 159 30.27 -21.97 -35.07
N TYR A 160 29.52 -21.07 -34.42
CA TYR A 160 29.76 -20.73 -33.02
C TYR A 160 29.46 -21.93 -32.11
N LEU A 161 28.35 -22.61 -32.34
CA LEU A 161 27.96 -23.79 -31.55
C LEU A 161 28.99 -24.92 -31.68
N LEU A 162 29.45 -25.22 -32.89
CA LEU A 162 30.47 -26.25 -33.13
C LEU A 162 31.84 -25.89 -32.54
N ARG A 163 32.19 -24.60 -32.53
CA ARG A 163 33.46 -24.14 -31.96
C ARG A 163 33.47 -24.19 -30.44
N GLN A 164 32.35 -23.84 -29.80
CA GLN A 164 32.30 -23.64 -28.35
C GLN A 164 31.73 -24.83 -27.58
N PHE A 165 30.97 -25.70 -28.25
CA PHE A 165 30.27 -26.83 -27.63
C PHE A 165 30.49 -28.13 -28.41
N PRO A 166 30.28 -29.30 -27.78
CA PRO A 166 30.32 -30.58 -28.47
C PRO A 166 29.30 -30.66 -29.62
N ALA A 167 29.62 -31.41 -30.68
CA ALA A 167 28.76 -31.57 -31.85
C ALA A 167 27.33 -32.06 -31.52
N SER A 168 27.18 -32.80 -30.41
CA SER A 168 25.87 -33.25 -29.91
C SER A 168 24.90 -32.11 -29.59
N VAL A 169 25.39 -30.91 -29.25
CA VAL A 169 24.55 -29.73 -29.00
C VAL A 169 23.90 -29.22 -30.28
N LEU A 170 24.65 -29.20 -31.39
CA LEU A 170 24.10 -28.85 -32.69
C LEU A 170 23.09 -29.91 -33.15
N SER A 171 23.44 -31.19 -33.05
CA SER A 171 22.53 -32.29 -33.39
C SER A 171 21.23 -32.25 -32.57
N PHE A 172 21.31 -31.87 -31.30
CA PHE A 172 20.13 -31.66 -30.46
C PHE A 172 19.26 -30.51 -30.96
N ARG A 173 19.86 -29.36 -31.32
CA ARG A 173 19.14 -28.20 -31.87
C ARG A 173 18.45 -28.56 -33.19
N GLU A 174 19.13 -29.32 -34.06
CA GLU A 174 18.58 -29.80 -35.32
C GLU A 174 17.44 -30.79 -35.12
N ALA A 175 17.55 -31.70 -34.15
CA ALA A 175 16.51 -32.67 -33.82
C ALA A 175 15.19 -32.01 -33.36
N ILE A 176 15.26 -30.89 -32.63
CA ILE A 176 14.07 -30.11 -32.22
C ILE A 176 13.62 -29.14 -33.33
N GLY A 177 14.56 -28.65 -34.11
CA GLY A 177 14.37 -27.63 -35.14
C GLY A 177 14.68 -26.22 -34.64
N HIS A 178 15.53 -25.50 -35.38
CA HIS A 178 15.98 -24.16 -35.02
C HIS A 178 14.83 -23.15 -34.88
N ASN A 179 13.88 -23.16 -35.83
CA ASN A 179 12.69 -22.29 -35.79
C ASN A 179 11.82 -22.56 -34.55
N THR A 180 11.67 -23.84 -34.17
CA THR A 180 10.94 -24.24 -32.96
C THR A 180 11.59 -23.64 -31.72
N ILE A 181 12.92 -23.78 -31.59
CA ILE A 181 13.67 -23.23 -30.46
C ILE A 181 13.58 -21.69 -30.42
N GLN A 182 13.66 -21.01 -31.56
CA GLN A 182 13.47 -19.56 -31.63
C GLN A 182 12.07 -19.14 -31.19
N ASN A 183 11.03 -19.87 -31.58
CA ASN A 183 9.66 -19.60 -31.16
C ASN A 183 9.48 -19.83 -29.65
N ILE A 184 10.09 -20.89 -29.09
CA ILE A 184 10.11 -21.14 -27.65
C ILE A 184 10.79 -19.98 -26.92
N PHE A 185 11.97 -19.54 -27.40
CA PHE A 185 12.70 -18.43 -26.81
C PHE A 185 11.87 -17.13 -26.81
N ARG A 186 11.33 -16.75 -27.97
CA ARG A 186 10.50 -15.54 -28.11
C ARG A 186 9.25 -15.62 -27.23
N GLY A 187 8.61 -16.78 -27.17
CA GLY A 187 7.46 -17.03 -26.31
C GLY A 187 7.81 -16.86 -24.83
N ALA A 188 8.92 -17.45 -24.38
CA ALA A 188 9.40 -17.32 -23.01
C ALA A 188 9.71 -15.86 -22.65
N VAL A 189 10.41 -15.12 -23.51
CA VAL A 189 10.68 -13.68 -23.32
C VAL A 189 9.37 -12.89 -23.24
N ALA A 190 8.42 -13.14 -24.14
CA ALA A 190 7.12 -12.45 -24.15
C ALA A 190 6.33 -12.71 -22.86
N VAL A 191 6.33 -13.94 -22.35
CA VAL A 191 5.70 -14.30 -21.08
C VAL A 191 6.35 -13.54 -19.92
N HIS A 192 7.69 -13.54 -19.83
CA HIS A 192 8.40 -12.83 -18.77
C HIS A 192 8.14 -11.31 -18.78
N VAL A 193 8.11 -10.70 -19.99
CA VAL A 193 7.73 -9.29 -20.14
C VAL A 193 6.29 -9.07 -19.67
N GLY A 194 5.34 -9.90 -20.11
CA GLY A 194 3.94 -9.82 -19.69
C GLY A 194 3.76 -9.94 -18.18
N GLU A 195 4.41 -10.92 -17.55
CA GLU A 195 4.40 -11.11 -16.09
C GLU A 195 5.00 -9.91 -15.36
N SER A 196 6.09 -9.33 -15.87
CA SER A 196 6.72 -8.14 -15.27
C SER A 196 5.80 -6.91 -15.31
N LEU A 197 5.04 -6.73 -16.39
CA LEU A 197 4.06 -5.65 -16.52
C LEU A 197 2.88 -5.86 -15.56
N VAL A 198 2.43 -7.11 -15.39
CA VAL A 198 1.41 -7.46 -14.39
C VAL A 198 1.93 -7.19 -12.98
N ALA A 199 3.16 -7.57 -12.66
CA ALA A 199 3.77 -7.30 -11.36
C ALA A 199 3.88 -5.81 -11.07
N LEU A 200 4.32 -5.01 -12.05
CA LEU A 200 4.34 -3.56 -11.96
C LEU A 200 2.94 -3.00 -11.69
N GLY A 201 1.94 -3.42 -12.47
CA GLY A 201 0.54 -3.01 -12.28
C GLY A 201 0.00 -3.38 -10.89
N ILE A 202 0.33 -4.56 -10.37
CA ILE A 202 0.00 -4.98 -9.00
C ILE A 202 0.66 -4.06 -7.97
N CYS A 203 1.96 -3.80 -8.11
CA CYS A 203 2.70 -2.96 -7.18
C CYS A 203 2.15 -1.52 -7.15
N LEU A 204 1.88 -0.92 -8.31
CA LEU A 204 1.31 0.41 -8.43
C LEU A 204 -0.11 0.47 -7.87
N ARG A 205 -0.95 -0.53 -8.16
CA ARG A 205 -2.32 -0.59 -7.65
C ARG A 205 -2.39 -0.75 -6.13
N ARG A 206 -1.43 -1.44 -5.50
CA ARG A 206 -1.38 -1.62 -4.05
C ARG A 206 -0.90 -0.37 -3.29
N GLY A 207 -0.08 0.48 -3.91
CA GLY A 207 0.32 1.78 -3.37
C GLY A 207 1.24 1.76 -2.14
N TRP A 208 1.52 0.59 -1.55
CA TRP A 208 2.29 0.47 -0.30
C TRP A 208 3.80 0.16 -0.49
N TYR A 209 4.27 0.04 -1.73
CA TYR A 209 5.67 -0.30 -2.03
C TYR A 209 6.45 0.97 -2.34
N SER A 210 7.64 1.10 -1.77
CA SER A 210 8.57 2.15 -2.17
C SER A 210 9.03 1.95 -3.62
N PRO A 211 9.45 3.02 -4.32
CA PRO A 211 9.94 2.91 -5.71
C PRO A 211 11.03 1.86 -5.89
N ILE A 212 11.88 1.67 -4.88
CA ILE A 212 12.95 0.66 -4.87
C ILE A 212 12.36 -0.75 -4.87
N ASN A 213 11.35 -1.03 -4.05
CA ASN A 213 10.73 -2.34 -4.00
C ASN A 213 9.82 -2.59 -5.20
N VAL A 214 9.17 -1.57 -5.76
CA VAL A 214 8.49 -1.67 -7.08
C VAL A 214 9.49 -2.11 -8.16
N PHE A 215 10.66 -1.48 -8.19
CA PHE A 215 11.72 -1.84 -9.13
C PHE A 215 12.23 -3.27 -8.93
N LYS A 216 12.49 -3.68 -7.68
CA LYS A 216 12.93 -5.05 -7.35
C LYS A 216 11.90 -6.11 -7.74
N TRP A 217 10.61 -5.91 -7.40
CA TRP A 217 9.54 -6.83 -7.77
C TRP A 217 9.39 -6.96 -9.28
N THR A 218 9.38 -5.84 -10.00
CA THR A 218 9.25 -5.81 -11.46
C THR A 218 10.44 -6.49 -12.13
N THR A 219 11.66 -6.12 -11.75
CA THR A 219 12.90 -6.68 -12.32
C THR A 219 13.05 -8.16 -11.99
N SER A 220 12.76 -8.57 -10.76
CA SER A 220 12.82 -9.97 -10.36
C SER A 220 11.78 -10.81 -11.11
N THR A 221 10.59 -10.28 -11.37
CA THR A 221 9.58 -10.95 -12.20
C THR A 221 9.98 -11.00 -13.67
N LEU A 222 10.63 -9.96 -14.21
CA LEU A 222 11.17 -10.02 -15.55
C LEU A 222 12.23 -11.13 -15.70
N LEU A 223 13.09 -11.33 -14.69
CA LEU A 223 14.16 -12.32 -14.75
C LEU A 223 13.70 -13.74 -14.43
N PHE A 224 12.78 -13.90 -13.48
CA PHE A 224 12.42 -15.21 -12.92
C PHE A 224 10.93 -15.56 -13.08
N GLY A 225 10.19 -14.74 -13.81
CA GLY A 225 8.80 -14.96 -14.18
C GLY A 225 7.90 -15.31 -13.00
N PHE A 226 7.10 -16.36 -13.20
CA PHE A 226 6.18 -16.91 -12.20
C PHE A 226 6.82 -17.19 -10.83
N ALA A 227 8.11 -17.51 -10.75
CA ALA A 227 8.77 -17.81 -9.47
C ALA A 227 8.87 -16.57 -8.57
N SER A 228 9.08 -15.39 -9.15
CA SER A 228 9.04 -14.12 -8.41
C SER A 228 7.60 -13.65 -8.21
N MET A 229 6.75 -13.76 -9.24
CA MET A 229 5.33 -13.42 -9.14
C MET A 229 4.62 -14.17 -7.99
N SER A 230 4.94 -15.45 -7.81
CA SER A 230 4.38 -16.26 -6.72
C SER A 230 4.71 -15.68 -5.34
N LYS A 231 5.92 -15.11 -5.16
CA LYS A 231 6.31 -14.42 -3.92
C LYS A 231 5.55 -13.12 -3.75
N LEU A 232 5.34 -12.35 -4.82
CA LEU A 232 4.56 -11.10 -4.80
C LEU A 232 3.08 -11.34 -4.42
N LEU A 233 2.49 -12.43 -4.94
CA LEU A 233 1.12 -12.84 -4.65
C LEU A 233 0.99 -13.40 -3.23
N LEU A 234 1.94 -14.22 -2.78
CA LEU A 234 1.97 -14.75 -1.41
C LEU A 234 2.07 -13.63 -0.38
N HIS A 235 2.97 -12.66 -0.61
CA HIS A 235 3.10 -11.49 0.25
C HIS A 235 1.75 -10.75 0.42
N ALA A 236 0.99 -10.62 -0.66
CA ALA A 236 -0.35 -10.02 -0.62
C ALA A 236 -1.31 -10.75 0.32
N LYS A 237 -1.31 -12.09 0.25
CA LYS A 237 -2.14 -12.94 1.10
C LYS A 237 -1.73 -12.82 2.57
N GLN A 238 -0.43 -12.79 2.83
CA GLN A 238 0.12 -12.67 4.19
C GLN A 238 -0.24 -11.32 4.81
N VAL A 239 -0.15 -10.23 4.04
CA VAL A 239 -0.56 -8.92 4.53
C VAL A 239 -2.07 -8.82 4.74
N ASN A 240 -2.88 -9.42 3.86
CA ASN A 240 -4.35 -9.42 4.01
C ASN A 240 -4.86 -10.33 5.14
N GLY A 241 -3.98 -10.98 5.91
CA GLY A 241 -4.35 -11.80 7.07
C GLY A 241 -5.03 -13.12 6.72
N THR A 242 -5.06 -13.51 5.44
CA THR A 242 -5.50 -14.87 5.05
C THR A 242 -4.38 -15.84 5.37
N LYS A 243 -4.46 -16.49 6.54
CA LYS A 243 -3.63 -17.65 6.86
C LYS A 243 -3.81 -18.68 5.75
N THR A 244 -2.71 -19.03 5.09
CA THR A 244 -2.62 -20.27 4.32
C THR A 244 -2.46 -21.38 5.34
N ASP A 245 -3.57 -22.02 5.69
CA ASP A 245 -3.54 -23.41 6.17
C ASP A 245 -3.33 -24.34 4.97
#